data_AF-A0A5P0YTE8-F1
#
_entry.id   AF-A0A5P0YTE8-F1
#
_cell.length_a   1.000
_cell.length_b   1.000
_cell.length_c   1.000
_cell.angle_alpha   90.00
_cell.angle_beta   90.00
_cell.angle_gamma   90.00
#
_symmetry.space_group_name_H-M   'P 1'
#
loop_
_entity.id
_entity.type
_entity.pdbx_description
1 polymer ?
#
loop_
_entity_poly.entity_id
_entity_poly.type
_entity_poly.pdbx_seq_one_letter_code
_entity_poly.pdbx_strand_id
1 'polypeptide(L)'
;MPHGDGLIMANRTVAEQRLACSFERGTTRFEVTDLRIDYHVNRSATLVFTLAVVQLDRPVERWEVTLEWTDKSFIDEFTSAAPDPQRLGILVSLIRSLLEEWWETKGYERQSAKMGRRLP
;
A
#
# COMPACT_ATOMS: atom_id res chain seq x y z
N MET A 1 -6.29 23.11 -29.99
CA MET A 1 -6.95 21.93 -29.39
C MET A 1 -7.20 20.93 -30.52
N PRO A 2 -7.02 19.61 -30.34
CA PRO A 2 -6.98 18.81 -29.10
C PRO A 2 -5.54 18.38 -28.72
N HIS A 3 -5.15 18.42 -27.44
CA HIS A 3 -5.25 17.33 -26.43
C HIS A 3 -4.37 16.13 -26.75
N GLY A 4 -3.07 16.28 -26.49
CA GLY A 4 -2.20 15.16 -26.16
C GLY A 4 -2.27 14.93 -24.65
N ASP A 5 -3.39 14.37 -24.19
CA ASP A 5 -3.48 13.74 -22.88
C ASP A 5 -2.60 12.48 -22.95
N GLY A 6 -1.31 12.68 -22.72
CA GLY A 6 -0.38 11.60 -22.47
C GLY A 6 -0.73 11.00 -21.12
N LEU A 7 -1.75 10.14 -21.10
CA LEU A 7 -1.95 9.14 -20.08
C LEU A 7 -0.59 8.44 -19.89
N ILE A 8 0.15 8.88 -18.88
CA ILE A 8 1.20 8.08 -18.27
C ILE A 8 0.44 6.91 -17.66
N MET A 9 0.13 5.90 -18.47
CA MET A 9 -0.10 4.55 -17.97
C MET A 9 1.26 4.12 -17.44
N ALA A 10 1.59 4.58 -16.22
CA ALA A 10 2.62 3.96 -15.42
C ALA A 10 2.27 2.48 -15.46
N ASN A 11 3.14 1.69 -16.08
CA ASN A 11 2.91 0.28 -16.35
C ASN A 11 2.97 -0.45 -15.01
N ARG A 12 1.93 -0.28 -14.19
CA ARG A 12 1.87 -0.73 -12.80
C ARG A 12 2.12 -2.22 -12.80
N THR A 13 3.09 -2.67 -12.01
CA THR A 13 3.42 -4.08 -11.91
C THR A 13 2.20 -4.85 -11.42
N VAL A 14 2.17 -6.16 -11.68
CA VAL A 14 1.08 -7.02 -11.19
C VAL A 14 0.96 -6.90 -9.66
N ALA A 15 2.08 -6.70 -8.96
CA ALA A 15 2.09 -6.46 -7.52
C ALA A 15 1.38 -5.14 -7.15
N GLU A 16 1.69 -4.04 -7.82
CA GLU A 16 1.04 -2.76 -7.58
C GLU A 16 -0.48 -2.83 -7.79
N GLN A 17 -0.92 -3.53 -8.85
CA GLN A 17 -2.35 -3.72 -9.14
C GLN A 17 -3.06 -4.57 -8.07
N ARG A 18 -2.40 -5.61 -7.56
CA ARG A 18 -2.98 -6.47 -6.51
C ARG A 18 -3.01 -5.81 -5.14
N LEU A 19 -2.05 -4.93 -4.88
CA LEU A 19 -1.96 -4.18 -3.63
C LEU A 19 -2.88 -2.96 -3.61
N ALA A 20 -3.13 -2.34 -4.77
CA ALA A 20 -4.16 -1.30 -4.95
C ALA A 20 -5.57 -1.90 -4.94
N CYS A 21 -5.95 -2.50 -3.82
CA CYS A 21 -7.24 -3.13 -3.58
C CYS A 21 -7.86 -2.64 -2.29
N SER A 22 -9.19 -2.74 -2.20
CA SER A 22 -9.90 -2.55 -0.95
C SER A 22 -10.09 -3.88 -0.22
N PHE A 23 -10.00 -3.86 1.11
CA PHE A 23 -10.29 -4.99 1.98
C PHE A 23 -11.05 -4.54 3.22
N GLU A 24 -11.81 -5.45 3.82
CA GLU A 24 -12.69 -5.16 4.94
C GLU A 24 -12.23 -5.93 6.17
N ARG A 25 -12.25 -5.26 7.34
CA ARG A 25 -12.01 -5.84 8.65
C ARG A 25 -13.15 -5.42 9.58
N GLY A 26 -14.07 -6.33 9.86
CA GLY A 26 -15.25 -6.03 10.67
C GLY A 26 -16.08 -4.90 10.03
N THR A 27 -16.19 -3.76 10.72
CA THR A 27 -16.93 -2.57 10.24
C THR A 27 -16.04 -1.51 9.58
N THR A 28 -14.74 -1.80 9.42
CA THR A 28 -13.77 -0.89 8.82
C THR A 28 -13.36 -1.39 7.44
N ARG A 29 -13.53 -0.57 6.42
CA ARG A 29 -13.04 -0.82 5.07
C ARG A 29 -11.78 -0.01 4.82
N PHE A 30 -10.74 -0.70 4.40
CA PHE A 30 -9.46 -0.13 4.00
C PHE A 30 -9.39 -0.12 2.48
N GLU A 31 -9.04 1.02 1.91
CA GLU A 31 -8.89 1.19 0.48
C GLU A 31 -7.50 1.74 0.18
N VAL A 32 -6.68 0.91 -0.48
CA VAL A 32 -5.32 1.27 -0.86
C VAL A 32 -5.34 1.82 -2.28
N THR A 33 -4.91 3.07 -2.41
CA THR A 33 -4.86 3.82 -3.67
C THR A 33 -3.52 4.52 -3.82
N ASP A 34 -3.22 4.98 -5.02
CA ASP A 34 -1.98 5.71 -5.34
C ASP A 34 -0.71 4.99 -4.86
N LEU A 35 -0.72 3.66 -4.94
CA LEU A 35 0.43 2.86 -4.55
C LEU A 35 1.59 3.11 -5.50
N ARG A 36 2.73 3.39 -4.90
CA ARG A 36 4.04 3.54 -5.53
C ARG A 36 5.05 2.71 -4.74
N ILE A 37 5.89 1.99 -5.47
CA ILE A 37 6.95 1.17 -4.87
C ILE A 37 8.30 1.74 -5.32
N ASP A 38 9.04 2.31 -4.39
CA ASP A 38 10.39 2.82 -4.59
C ASP A 38 11.40 1.73 -4.21
N TYR A 39 12.07 1.17 -5.21
CA TYR A 39 13.11 0.16 -5.01
C TYR A 39 14.45 0.83 -4.70
N HIS A 40 15.11 0.33 -3.67
CA HIS A 40 16.42 0.80 -3.27
C HIS A 40 17.51 -0.18 -3.73
N VAL A 41 18.68 0.37 -4.07
CA VAL A 41 19.86 -0.40 -4.49
C VAL A 41 20.35 -1.41 -3.45
N ASN A 42 19.94 -1.26 -2.18
CA ASN A 42 20.26 -2.16 -1.09
C ASN A 42 19.36 -3.41 -1.02
N ARG A 43 18.50 -3.63 -2.02
CA ARG A 43 17.46 -4.68 -2.04
C ARG A 43 16.40 -4.50 -0.94
N SER A 44 16.04 -3.26 -0.65
CA SER A 44 14.83 -2.90 0.10
C SER A 44 13.85 -2.21 -0.82
N ALA A 45 12.59 -2.17 -0.44
CA ALA A 45 11.55 -1.41 -1.14
C ALA A 45 10.85 -0.48 -0.14
N THR A 46 10.43 0.69 -0.59
CA THR A 46 9.55 1.56 0.17
C THR A 46 8.22 1.62 -0.57
N LEU A 47 7.15 1.21 0.09
CA LEU A 47 5.81 1.30 -0.42
C LEU A 47 5.20 2.59 0.12
N VAL A 48 4.84 3.50 -0.78
CA VAL A 48 4.11 4.72 -0.46
C VAL A 48 2.72 4.58 -1.07
N PHE A 49 1.69 4.71 -0.26
CA PHE A 49 0.31 4.63 -0.75
C PHE A 49 -0.64 5.45 0.09
N THR A 50 -1.75 5.84 -0.53
CA THR A 50 -2.88 6.46 0.16
C THR A 50 -3.83 5.38 0.65
N LEU A 51 -3.98 5.28 1.96
CA LEU A 51 -4.95 4.46 2.65
C LEU A 51 -6.18 5.31 3.01
N ALA A 52 -7.31 5.04 2.36
CA ALA A 52 -8.59 5.56 2.77
C ALA A 52 -9.27 4.54 3.70
N VAL A 53 -9.68 5.01 4.89
CA VAL A 53 -10.34 4.20 5.90
C VAL A 53 -11.77 4.67 6.07
N VAL A 54 -12.69 3.81 5.66
CA VAL A 54 -14.14 4.04 5.70
C VAL A 54 -14.72 3.23 6.85
N GLN A 55 -15.43 3.88 7.76
CA GLN A 55 -16.13 3.23 8.88
C GLN A 55 -17.59 3.67 8.86
N LEU A 56 -18.49 2.78 9.30
CA LEU A 56 -19.95 2.95 9.16
C LEU A 56 -20.52 4.24 9.79
N ASP A 57 -19.82 4.85 10.74
CA ASP A 57 -20.28 6.04 11.48
C ASP A 57 -19.18 7.10 11.65
N ARG A 58 -18.15 7.08 10.79
CA ARG A 58 -17.07 8.07 10.86
C ARG A 58 -16.77 8.66 9.49
N PRO A 59 -16.33 9.93 9.43
CA PRO A 59 -15.82 10.50 8.19
C PRO A 59 -14.66 9.64 7.67
N VAL A 60 -14.59 9.50 6.36
CA VAL A 60 -13.49 8.79 5.70
C VAL A 60 -12.17 9.45 6.10
N GLU A 61 -11.26 8.66 6.67
CA GLU A 61 -9.94 9.13 7.01
C GLU A 61 -8.96 8.73 5.92
N ARG A 62 -8.25 9.70 5.34
CA ARG A 62 -7.18 9.43 4.37
C ARG A 62 -5.82 9.55 5.04
N TRP A 63 -4.95 8.60 4.77
CA TRP A 63 -3.61 8.50 5.32
C TRP A 63 -2.64 8.19 4.20
N GLU A 64 -1.58 8.97 4.08
CA GLU A 64 -0.40 8.62 3.30
C GLU A 64 0.48 7.73 4.17
N VAL A 65 0.59 6.46 3.82
CA VAL A 65 1.39 5.47 4.54
C VAL A 65 2.69 5.22 3.79
N THR A 66 3.80 5.34 4.50
CA THR A 66 5.14 4.97 4.03
C THR A 66 5.58 3.72 4.80
N LEU A 67 5.60 2.59 4.09
CA LEU A 67 6.02 1.30 4.62
C LEU A 67 7.39 0.92 4.05
N GLU A 68 8.39 0.82 4.92
CA GLU A 68 9.68 0.28 4.55
C GLU A 68 9.64 -1.25 4.57
N TRP A 69 9.96 -1.87 3.44
CA TRP A 69 10.04 -3.31 3.25
C TRP A 69 11.49 -3.74 3.13
N THR A 70 12.01 -4.33 4.19
CA THR A 70 13.39 -4.84 4.26
C THR A 70 13.49 -6.35 4.02
N ASP A 71 12.35 -7.05 3.91
CA ASP A 71 12.35 -8.50 3.68
C ASP A 71 12.69 -8.80 2.22
N LYS A 72 13.91 -9.28 2.02
CA LYS A 72 14.48 -9.58 0.71
C LYS A 72 13.79 -10.71 -0.02
N SER A 73 12.99 -11.52 0.68
CA SER A 73 12.33 -12.70 0.11
C SER A 73 11.20 -12.32 -0.84
N PHE A 74 10.69 -11.09 -0.75
CA PHE A 74 9.56 -10.61 -1.55
C PHE A 74 9.91 -9.47 -2.54
N ILE A 75 11.20 -9.12 -2.64
CA ILE A 75 11.67 -8.00 -3.48
C ILE A 75 11.51 -8.31 -4.97
N ASP A 76 11.74 -9.55 -5.37
CA ASP A 76 11.53 -10.00 -6.74
C ASP A 76 10.06 -9.95 -7.15
N GLU A 77 9.12 -10.20 -6.24
CA GLU A 77 7.67 -10.16 -6.50
C GLU A 77 7.17 -8.76 -6.83
N PHE A 78 7.79 -7.75 -6.23
CA PHE A 78 7.46 -6.36 -6.48
C PHE A 78 7.94 -5.90 -7.87
N THR A 79 9.15 -6.32 -8.28
CA THR A 79 9.79 -5.91 -9.54
C THR A 79 9.47 -6.80 -10.75
N SER A 80 9.05 -8.05 -10.52
CA SER A 80 8.77 -9.00 -11.58
C SER A 80 7.54 -8.62 -12.38
N ALA A 81 7.63 -8.75 -13.71
CA ALA A 81 6.49 -8.58 -14.61
C ALA A 81 5.47 -9.74 -14.49
N ALA A 82 5.91 -10.90 -14.01
CA ALA A 82 5.09 -12.09 -13.80
C ALA A 82 5.46 -12.73 -12.44
N PRO A 83 5.11 -12.10 -11.31
CA PRO A 83 5.39 -12.65 -10.00
C PRO A 83 4.61 -13.94 -9.78
N ASP A 84 5.15 -14.83 -8.95
CA ASP A 84 4.44 -16.05 -8.58
C ASP A 84 3.12 -15.68 -7.85
N PRO A 85 1.95 -16.16 -8.32
CA PRO A 85 0.66 -15.74 -7.78
C PRO A 85 0.45 -16.18 -6.33
N GLN A 86 1.07 -17.29 -5.90
CA GLN A 86 1.00 -17.75 -4.51
C GLN A 86 1.84 -16.85 -3.61
N ARG A 87 3.08 -16.53 -4.02
CA ARG A 87 3.96 -15.61 -3.28
C ARG A 87 3.38 -14.19 -3.22
N LEU A 88 2.79 -13.72 -4.31
CA LEU A 88 2.09 -12.43 -4.33
C LEU A 88 0.88 -12.42 -3.40
N GLY A 89 0.11 -13.51 -3.34
CA GLY A 89 -0.99 -13.64 -2.37
C GLY A 89 -0.51 -13.56 -0.92
N ILE A 90 0.63 -14.19 -0.61
CA ILE A 90 1.26 -14.12 0.72
C ILE A 90 1.69 -12.68 1.02
N LEU A 91 2.38 -12.03 0.07
CA LEU A 91 2.84 -10.64 0.21
C LEU A 91 1.68 -9.67 0.48
N VAL A 92 0.59 -9.79 -0.29
CA VAL A 92 -0.62 -8.99 -0.09
C VAL A 92 -1.22 -9.23 1.29
N SER A 93 -1.24 -10.49 1.75
CA SER A 93 -1.77 -10.84 3.07
C SER A 93 -0.91 -10.25 4.20
N LEU A 94 0.42 -10.30 4.05
CA LEU A 94 1.36 -9.69 5.01
C LEU A 94 1.18 -8.17 5.10
N ILE A 95 1.10 -7.48 3.96
CA ILE A 95 0.90 -6.03 3.93
C ILE A 95 -0.45 -5.65 4.55
N ARG A 96 -1.50 -6.44 4.30
CA ARG A 96 -2.81 -6.25 4.95
C ARG A 96 -2.71 -6.38 6.46
N SER A 97 -2.10 -7.45 6.97
CA SER A 97 -1.94 -7.64 8.41
C SER A 97 -1.11 -6.53 9.06
N LEU A 98 -0.04 -6.05 8.40
CA LEU A 98 0.75 -4.91 8.87
C LEU A 98 -0.07 -3.62 8.90
N LEU A 99 -0.93 -3.38 7.91
CA LEU A 99 -1.82 -2.22 7.87
C LEU A 99 -2.89 -2.27 8.95
N GLU A 100 -3.44 -3.45 9.20
CA GLU A 100 -4.41 -3.70 10.25
C GLU A 100 -3.80 -3.42 11.63
N GLU A 101 -2.59 -3.94 11.89
CA GLU A 101 -1.83 -3.68 13.12
C GLU A 101 -1.46 -2.20 13.25
N TRP A 102 -0.97 -1.59 12.16
CA TRP A 102 -0.67 -0.16 12.13
C TRP A 102 -1.90 0.69 12.45
N TRP A 103 -3.07 0.37 11.91
CA TRP A 103 -4.31 1.11 12.17
C TRP A 103 -4.75 1.02 13.64
N GLU A 104 -4.55 -0.12 14.28
CA GLU A 104 -4.83 -0.30 15.71
C GLU A 104 -3.83 0.46 16.59
N THR A 105 -2.58 0.57 16.15
CA THR A 105 -1.48 1.15 16.94
C THR A 105 -1.19 2.63 16.64
N LYS A 106 -1.68 3.20 15.53
CA LYS A 106 -1.36 4.56 15.05
C LYS A 106 -1.62 5.68 16.07
N GLY A 107 -2.55 5.47 17.00
CA GLY A 107 -2.91 6.43 18.05
C GLY A 107 -2.06 6.34 19.33
N TYR A 108 -1.27 5.27 19.47
CA TYR A 108 -0.57 4.92 20.70
C TYR A 108 0.95 4.85 20.50
N GLU A 109 1.40 4.42 19.32
CA GLU A 109 2.82 4.21 19.04
C GLU A 109 3.41 5.31 18.17
N ARG A 110 4.46 5.97 18.69
CA ARG A 110 5.18 7.04 17.98
C ARG A 110 5.76 6.60 16.63
N GLN A 111 6.12 5.33 16.49
CA GLN A 111 6.67 4.80 15.26
C GLN A 111 5.58 4.61 14.19
N SER A 112 4.42 4.06 14.58
CA SER A 112 3.23 3.99 13.72
C SER A 112 2.75 5.39 13.31
N ALA A 113 2.79 6.38 14.22
CA ALA A 113 2.48 7.77 13.87
C ALA A 113 3.47 8.40 12.86
N LYS A 114 4.71 7.90 12.76
CA LYS A 114 5.68 8.33 11.74
C LYS A 114 5.45 7.62 10.39
N MET A 115 4.89 6.42 10.41
CA MET A 115 4.61 5.65 9.20
C MET A 115 3.42 6.19 8.40
N GLY A 116 2.45 6.83 9.06
CA GLY A 116 1.28 7.36 8.37
C GLY A 116 1.04 8.83 8.66
N ARG A 117 0.96 9.62 7.59
CA ARG A 117 0.57 11.02 7.63
C ARG A 117 -0.90 11.16 7.28
N ARG A 118 -1.70 11.74 8.18
CA ARG A 118 -3.09 12.05 7.86
C ARG A 118 -3.14 13.10 6.76
N LEU A 119 -3.90 12.81 5.70
CA LEU A 119 -4.18 13.76 4.63
C LEU A 119 -5.42 14.61 5.00
N PRO A 120 -5.46 15.87 4.55
CA PRO A 120 -6.61 16.75 4.78
C PRO A 120 -7.90 16.26 4.12
#